data_AF-A0A401YVR8-F1
#
_entry.id   AF-A0A401YVR8-F1
#
_cell.length_a   1.000
_cell.length_b   1.000
_cell.length_c   1.000
_cell.angle_alpha   90.00
_cell.angle_beta   90.00
_cell.angle_gamma   90.00
#
_symmetry.space_group_name_H-M   'P 1'
#
loop_
_entity.id
_entity.type
_entity.pdbx_description
1 polymer ?
#
loop_
_entity_poly.entity_id
_entity_poly.type
_entity_poly.pdbx_seq_one_letter_code
_entity_poly.pdbx_strand_id
1 'polypeptide(L)'
;MGMMDSMAAKVARGATVEFRPRGTSMAPLIRSRQLVTVAPVDPARLALGDIVLARVAGKMYLHLVSALDVTRSRVQISNNRGRTNGWTSYARVYGICVSVDGVPRPGAGRKIRESVPADG
;
A
#
# COMPACT_ATOMS: atom_id res chain seq x y z
N MET A 1 -15.38 -10.52 6.05
CA MET A 1 -14.09 -9.78 6.03
C MET A 1 -13.16 -10.48 5.06
N GLY A 2 -12.57 -9.78 4.08
CA GLY A 2 -11.59 -10.39 3.16
C GLY A 2 -10.19 -10.45 3.78
N MET A 3 -9.31 -11.33 3.26
CA MET A 3 -7.92 -11.43 3.71
C MET A 3 -7.19 -10.07 3.70
N MET A 4 -7.40 -9.26 2.66
CA MET A 4 -6.78 -7.93 2.56
C MET A 4 -7.26 -6.96 3.65
N ASP A 5 -8.52 -7.02 4.06
CA ASP A 5 -9.02 -6.18 5.15
C ASP A 5 -8.34 -6.54 6.47
N SER A 6 -8.17 -7.83 6.76
CA SER A 6 -7.46 -8.29 7.96
C SER A 6 -5.98 -7.86 7.95
N MET A 7 -5.31 -7.92 6.78
CA MET A 7 -3.94 -7.43 6.65
C MET A 7 -3.86 -5.92 6.82
N ALA A 8 -4.75 -5.16 6.17
CA ALA A 8 -4.83 -3.71 6.32
C ALA A 8 -5.03 -3.30 7.79
N ALA A 9 -5.89 -4.00 8.53
CA ALA A 9 -6.10 -3.74 9.96
C ALA A 9 -4.87 -4.05 10.84
N LYS A 10 -4.06 -5.04 10.48
CA LYS A 10 -2.77 -5.31 11.15
C LYS A 10 -1.76 -4.20 10.86
N VAL A 11 -1.65 -3.80 9.60
CA VAL A 11 -0.74 -2.72 9.17
C VAL A 11 -1.14 -1.37 9.76
N ALA A 12 -2.43 -1.08 9.81
CA ALA A 12 -2.98 0.11 10.47
C ALA A 12 -2.66 0.16 11.98
N ARG A 13 -2.36 -0.98 12.61
CA ARG A 13 -1.90 -1.07 14.01
C ARG A 13 -0.38 -1.07 14.17
N GLY A 14 0.38 -0.87 13.08
CA GLY A 14 1.83 -0.81 13.14
C GLY A 14 2.54 -2.12 12.78
N ALA A 15 1.81 -3.19 12.47
CA ALA A 15 2.45 -4.47 12.11
C ALA A 15 2.91 -4.47 10.65
N THR A 16 4.11 -5.00 10.40
CA THR A 16 4.52 -5.42 9.06
C THR A 16 3.91 -6.79 8.78
N VAL A 17 3.33 -6.97 7.59
CA VAL A 17 2.65 -8.21 7.20
C VAL A 17 3.14 -8.71 5.87
N GLU A 18 3.08 -10.02 5.71
CA GLU A 18 3.41 -10.70 4.46
C GLU A 18 2.22 -11.50 3.98
N PHE A 19 1.89 -11.37 2.69
CA PHE A 19 0.79 -12.13 2.11
C PHE A 19 0.98 -12.33 0.61
N ARG A 20 0.13 -13.17 0.02
CA ARG A 20 0.18 -13.53 -1.40
C ARG A 20 -1.09 -13.03 -2.09
N PRO A 21 -1.10 -11.80 -2.66
CA PRO A 21 -2.26 -11.27 -3.36
C PRO A 21 -2.62 -12.13 -4.56
N ARG A 22 -3.92 -12.21 -4.87
CA ARG A 22 -4.43 -12.89 -6.07
C ARG A 22 -4.87 -11.86 -7.10
N GLY A 23 -4.60 -12.14 -8.37
CA GLY A 23 -5.05 -11.33 -9.50
C GLY A 23 -3.92 -10.95 -10.46
N THR A 24 -4.28 -10.26 -11.53
CA THR A 24 -3.37 -9.90 -12.64
C THR A 24 -3.21 -8.39 -12.82
N SER A 25 -3.85 -7.60 -11.95
CA SER A 25 -3.90 -6.13 -12.05
C SER A 25 -2.54 -5.46 -11.87
N MET A 26 -1.62 -6.11 -11.14
CA MET A 26 -0.27 -5.61 -10.89
C MET A 26 0.81 -6.32 -11.70
N ALA A 27 0.45 -7.27 -12.57
CA ALA A 27 1.44 -7.94 -13.41
C ALA A 27 2.05 -6.95 -14.43
N PRO A 28 3.36 -7.04 -14.76
CA PRO A 28 4.34 -7.99 -14.23
C PRO A 28 4.99 -7.61 -12.89
N LEU A 29 4.73 -6.42 -12.31
CA LEU A 29 5.36 -5.98 -11.05
C LEU A 29 5.04 -6.86 -9.85
N ILE A 30 3.78 -7.29 -9.72
CA ILE A 30 3.32 -8.29 -8.76
C ILE A 30 2.42 -9.27 -9.50
N ARG A 31 2.90 -10.49 -9.67
CA ARG A 31 2.17 -11.62 -10.22
C ARG A 31 1.30 -12.26 -9.14
N SER A 32 0.25 -12.95 -9.58
CA SER A 32 -0.64 -13.69 -8.70
C SER A 32 0.16 -14.66 -7.82
N ARG A 33 -0.14 -14.67 -6.52
CA ARG A 33 0.49 -15.52 -5.49
C ARG A 33 1.96 -15.21 -5.17
N GLN A 34 2.56 -14.14 -5.71
CA GLN A 34 3.87 -13.68 -5.24
C GLN A 34 3.79 -13.17 -3.81
N LEU A 35 4.84 -13.43 -3.03
CA LEU A 35 4.93 -12.93 -1.65
C LEU A 35 5.17 -11.42 -1.70
N VAL A 36 4.37 -10.65 -0.96
CA VAL A 36 4.59 -9.21 -0.79
C VAL A 36 4.69 -8.91 0.69
N THR A 37 5.64 -8.06 1.06
CA THR A 37 5.79 -7.54 2.41
C THR A 37 5.27 -6.11 2.42
N VAL A 38 4.32 -5.83 3.31
CA VAL A 38 3.69 -4.52 3.46
C VAL A 38 3.91 -4.03 4.87
N ALA A 39 4.49 -2.83 4.97
CA ALA A 39 4.75 -2.16 6.24
C ALA A 39 3.83 -0.94 6.39
N PRO A 40 3.59 -0.48 7.62
CA PRO A 40 2.82 0.75 7.86
C PRO A 40 3.53 1.93 7.23
N VAL A 41 2.81 2.80 6.52
CA VAL A 41 3.40 3.92 5.78
C VAL A 41 3.02 5.27 6.40
N ASP A 42 3.91 6.25 6.31
CA ASP A 42 3.57 7.66 6.46
C ASP A 42 3.08 8.19 5.10
N PRO A 43 1.77 8.48 4.95
CA PRO A 43 1.22 8.93 3.67
C PRO A 43 1.81 10.24 3.16
N ALA A 44 2.36 11.09 4.04
CA ALA A 44 3.00 12.34 3.66
C ALA A 44 4.35 12.12 2.94
N ARG A 45 4.96 10.93 3.09
CA ARG A 45 6.23 10.56 2.45
C ARG A 45 6.04 9.78 1.15
N LEU A 46 4.80 9.57 0.72
CA LEU A 46 4.48 8.86 -0.52
C LEU A 46 5.00 9.62 -1.74
N ALA A 47 5.43 8.86 -2.73
CA ALA A 47 5.88 9.36 -4.03
C ALA A 47 5.17 8.60 -5.15
N LEU A 48 5.18 9.18 -6.35
CA LEU A 48 4.71 8.50 -7.56
C LEU A 48 5.46 7.18 -7.75
N GLY A 49 4.73 6.13 -8.13
CA GLY A 49 5.29 4.79 -8.36
C GLY A 49 5.43 3.92 -7.11
N ASP A 50 5.13 4.44 -5.91
CA ASP A 50 5.02 3.60 -4.71
C ASP A 50 3.84 2.63 -4.83
N ILE A 51 4.00 1.42 -4.29
CA ILE A 51 2.90 0.45 -4.22
C ILE A 51 2.32 0.52 -2.82
N VAL A 52 1.04 0.86 -2.70
CA VAL A 52 0.37 1.07 -1.41
C VAL A 52 -0.81 0.15 -1.21
N LEU A 53 -1.02 -0.25 0.05
CA LEU A 53 -2.23 -0.92 0.51
C LEU A 53 -3.23 0.16 0.94
N ALA A 54 -4.27 0.37 0.14
CA ALA A 54 -5.23 1.45 0.35
C ALA A 54 -6.67 1.04 0.04
N ARG A 55 -7.63 1.75 0.65
CA ARG A 55 -9.06 1.56 0.38
C ARG A 55 -9.57 2.63 -0.57
N VAL A 56 -10.15 2.23 -1.70
CA VAL A 56 -10.82 3.12 -2.67
C VAL A 56 -12.24 2.61 -2.91
N ALA A 57 -13.23 3.50 -2.82
CA ALA A 57 -14.65 3.16 -3.06
C ALA A 57 -15.10 1.87 -2.35
N GLY A 58 -14.69 1.70 -1.09
CA GLY A 58 -15.05 0.55 -0.26
C GLY A 58 -14.21 -0.71 -0.43
N LYS A 59 -13.35 -0.80 -1.46
CA LYS A 59 -12.53 -1.98 -1.76
C LYS A 59 -11.05 -1.76 -1.41
N MET A 60 -10.38 -2.80 -0.91
CA MET A 60 -8.94 -2.80 -0.65
C MET A 60 -8.16 -3.10 -1.92
N TYR A 61 -7.09 -2.35 -2.14
CA TYR A 61 -6.20 -2.46 -3.28
C TYR A 61 -4.73 -2.43 -2.85
N LEU A 62 -3.90 -3.18 -3.56
CA LEU A 62 -2.44 -3.09 -3.49
C LEU A 62 -1.95 -2.60 -4.84
N HIS A 63 -1.84 -1.28 -5.03
CA HIS A 63 -1.71 -0.62 -6.34
C HIS A 63 -0.70 0.53 -6.32
N LEU A 64 -0.33 1.01 -7.51
CA LEU A 64 0.64 2.09 -7.68
C LEU A 64 0.02 3.43 -7.34
N VAL A 65 0.78 4.32 -6.70
CA VAL A 65 0.46 5.74 -6.59
C VAL A 65 0.71 6.39 -7.95
N SER A 66 -0.35 6.86 -8.58
CA SER A 66 -0.31 7.52 -9.90
C SER A 66 -0.34 9.05 -9.81
N ALA A 67 -0.89 9.60 -8.73
CA ALA A 67 -0.90 11.03 -8.44
C ALA A 67 -0.98 11.31 -6.94
N LEU A 68 -0.51 12.48 -6.53
CA LEU A 68 -0.51 12.96 -5.15
C LEU A 68 -1.17 14.34 -5.11
N ASP A 69 -2.08 14.55 -4.16
CA ASP A 69 -2.73 15.82 -3.87
C ASP A 69 -2.46 16.13 -2.39
N VAL A 70 -1.28 16.72 -2.14
CA VAL A 70 -0.81 17.02 -0.79
C VAL A 70 -1.69 18.09 -0.13
N THR A 71 -2.22 19.03 -0.91
CA THR A 71 -3.10 20.10 -0.41
C THR A 71 -4.40 19.57 0.18
N ARG A 72 -4.93 18.47 -0.37
CA ARG A 72 -6.14 17.82 0.13
C ARG A 72 -5.86 16.52 0.87
N SER A 73 -4.60 16.18 1.10
CA SER A 73 -4.16 14.93 1.74
C SER A 73 -4.76 13.68 1.10
N ARG A 74 -4.69 13.59 -0.23
CA ARG A 74 -5.21 12.46 -1.02
C ARG A 74 -4.16 11.90 -1.98
N VAL A 75 -4.31 10.63 -2.30
CA VAL A 75 -3.53 9.92 -3.31
C VAL A 75 -4.45 9.32 -4.35
N GLN A 76 -4.00 9.29 -5.59
CA GLN A 76 -4.63 8.52 -6.65
C GLN A 76 -3.86 7.22 -6.82
N ILE A 77 -4.60 6.11 -6.94
CA ILE A 77 -3.99 4.83 -7.27
C ILE A 77 -4.42 4.34 -8.65
N SER A 78 -3.50 3.62 -9.30
CA SER A 78 -3.72 2.94 -10.57
C SER A 78 -3.19 1.52 -10.51
N ASN A 79 -3.75 0.66 -11.35
CA ASN A 79 -3.15 -0.64 -11.60
C ASN A 79 -1.87 -0.49 -12.46
N ASN A 80 -1.14 -1.58 -12.64
CA ASN A 80 0.07 -1.61 -13.47
C ASN A 80 -0.23 -1.78 -14.98
N ARG A 81 -1.44 -1.38 -15.41
CA ARG A 81 -1.90 -1.48 -16.81
C ARG A 81 -2.48 -0.15 -17.32
N GLY A 82 -2.26 0.95 -16.61
CA GLY A 82 -2.74 2.28 -16.98
C GLY A 82 -4.20 2.58 -16.61
N ARG A 83 -4.88 1.71 -15.86
CA ARG A 83 -6.23 1.99 -15.34
C ARG A 83 -6.13 2.68 -14.00
N THR A 84 -6.69 3.88 -13.93
CA THR A 84 -6.93 4.60 -12.67
C THR A 84 -8.04 3.93 -11.88
N ASN A 85 -7.75 3.59 -10.62
CA ASN A 85 -8.72 2.99 -9.69
C ASN A 85 -9.50 4.05 -8.91
N GLY A 86 -8.88 5.20 -8.63
CA GLY A 86 -9.53 6.36 -8.03
C GLY A 86 -8.68 7.05 -6.97
N TRP A 87 -9.25 8.10 -6.38
CA TRP A 87 -8.64 8.87 -5.30
C TRP A 87 -9.06 8.35 -3.93
N THR A 88 -8.15 8.45 -2.96
CA THR A 88 -8.43 8.19 -1.55
C THR A 88 -7.63 9.09 -0.63
N SER A 89 -8.12 9.32 0.57
CA SER A 89 -7.42 10.14 1.57
C SER A 89 -6.27 9.38 2.20
N TYR A 90 -5.32 10.12 2.78
CA TYR A 90 -4.19 9.56 3.53
C TYR A 90 -4.65 8.60 4.64
N ALA A 91 -5.76 8.90 5.33
CA ALA A 91 -6.35 8.05 6.35
C ALA A 91 -6.80 6.66 5.85
N ARG A 92 -6.95 6.49 4.54
CA ARG A 92 -7.34 5.24 3.88
C ARG A 92 -6.15 4.56 3.18
N VAL A 93 -4.95 5.09 3.38
CA VAL A 93 -3.68 4.44 3.00
C VAL A 93 -3.10 3.81 4.26
N TYR A 94 -3.01 2.49 4.29
CA TYR A 94 -2.62 1.76 5.48
C TYR A 94 -1.13 1.42 5.47
N GLY A 95 -0.59 1.04 4.31
CA GLY A 95 0.78 0.59 4.20
C GLY A 95 1.40 0.74 2.83
N ILE A 96 2.71 0.50 2.77
CA ILE A 96 3.54 0.50 1.58
C ILE A 96 4.16 -0.89 1.39
N CYS A 97 4.20 -1.35 0.15
CA CYS A 97 4.90 -2.57 -0.21
C CYS A 97 6.40 -2.30 -0.21
N VAL A 98 7.11 -2.96 0.71
CA VAL A 98 8.56 -2.77 0.93
C VAL A 98 9.39 -3.81 0.21
N SER A 99 8.82 -4.98 -0.10
CA SER A 99 9.46 -6.01 -0.92
C SER A 99 8.43 -6.88 -1.64
N VAL A 100 8.86 -7.47 -2.76
CA VAL A 100 8.13 -8.46 -3.53
C VAL A 100 9.07 -9.62 -3.77
N ASP A 101 8.70 -10.81 -3.30
CA ASP A 101 9.48 -12.05 -3.45
C ASP A 101 10.92 -11.92 -2.93
N GLY A 102 11.09 -11.22 -1.81
CA GLY A 102 12.39 -10.91 -1.22
C GLY A 102 13.14 -9.74 -1.88
N VAL A 103 12.68 -9.24 -3.03
CA VAL A 103 13.30 -8.09 -3.71
C VAL A 103 12.80 -6.79 -3.09
N PRO A 104 13.66 -5.98 -2.46
CA PRO A 104 13.26 -4.72 -1.83
C PRO A 104 12.81 -3.70 -2.88
N ARG A 105 11.79 -2.92 -2.53
CA ARG A 105 11.31 -1.79 -3.35
C ARG A 105 12.17 -0.56 -3.04
N PRO A 106 12.83 0.03 -4.04
CA PRO A 106 13.70 1.19 -3.83
C PRO A 106 12.96 2.32 -3.12
N GLY A 107 13.50 2.74 -1.97
CA GLY A 107 12.95 3.89 -1.26
C GLY A 107 11.63 3.67 -0.51
N ALA A 108 11.09 2.45 -0.47
CA ALA A 108 9.90 2.17 0.34
C ALA A 108 10.22 2.16 1.84
N GLY A 109 11.41 1.69 2.24
CA GLY A 109 11.81 1.58 3.64
C GLY A 109 11.82 2.91 4.41
N ARG A 110 12.27 4.00 3.79
CA ARG A 110 12.30 5.35 4.41
C ARG A 110 10.91 5.96 4.66
N LYS A 111 9.87 5.36 4.07
CA LYS A 111 8.48 5.81 4.14
C LYS A 111 7.67 5.03 5.17
N ILE A 112 8.27 4.00 5.76
CA ILE A 112 7.65 3.25 6.84
C ILE A 112 7.44 4.23 7.99
N ARG A 113 6.19 4.36 8.46
CA ARG A 113 5.93 5.12 9.68
C ARG A 113 6.49 4.32 10.84
N GLU A 114 7.23 4.98 11.72
CA GLU A 114 7.59 4.39 12.99
C GLU A 114 6.31 4.15 13.78
N SER A 115 6.18 2.98 14.40
CA SER A 115 5.14 2.78 15.38
C SER A 115 5.44 3.73 16.54
N VAL A 116 4.56 4.69 16.80
CA VAL A 116 4.56 5.36 18.10
C VAL A 116 4.38 4.23 19.12
N PRO A 117 5.31 3.99 20.05
CA PRO A 117 5.05 3.06 21.14
C PRO A 117 3.76 3.53 21.80
N ALA A 118 2.81 2.62 22.00
CA ALA A 118 1.67 2.92 22.83
C ALA A 118 2.24 3.21 24.22
N ASP A 119 2.42 4.48 24.56
CA ASP A 119 2.70 4.89 25.93
C ASP A 119 1.61 4.28 26.81
N GLY A 120 2.09 3.59 27.86
CA GLY A 120 1.31 2.72 28.74
C GLY A 120 0.31 3.43 29.64
#